data_AF-A0A973GBY1-F1
#
_entry.id   AF-A0A973GBY1-F1
#
_cell.length_a   1.000
_cell.length_b   1.000
_cell.length_c   1.000
_cell.angle_alpha   90.00
_cell.angle_beta   90.00
_cell.angle_gamma   90.00
#
_symmetry.space_group_name_H-M   'P 1'
#
loop_
_entity.id
_entity.type
_entity.pdbx_description
1 polymer ?
#
loop_
_entity_poly.entity_id
_entity_poly.type
_entity_poly.pdbx_seq_one_letter_code
_entity_poly.pdbx_strand_id
1 'polypeptide(L)'
;AAQDAAMIVEAVGGHIQERVEQSAQDETSASAYLVMRIPAAAVTDALASIGELGTVEGTSLTSTEVTAQAKDLDARIHALEVSVSRLEDLLGRAGSIDDVVAAEQVLTDRQSQLESLQSQRNALAEQVDLSTIRLDLWSAGEAPSDPNPSFFGGLATGWDALVVTLTGALALIGVLIPWFVFVALVVAVVWFVRRQVLSRRPPKPPRQDAPPTWPGWSGPGPVTSLPLAPGAAPVARPAAAPTAAPVAASPAATVAGPAPQTSGTPAGAPPETQPLPPA
;
A
#
# COMPACT_ATOMS: atom_id res chain seq x y z
N ALA A 1 25.45 -0.75 -6.18
CA ALA A 1 24.55 -1.92 -6.17
C ALA A 1 23.87 -2.14 -7.53
N ALA A 2 22.78 -1.43 -7.85
CA ALA A 2 21.98 -1.71 -9.07
C ALA A 2 22.79 -1.64 -10.39
N GLN A 3 23.62 -0.61 -10.55
CA GLN A 3 24.50 -0.48 -11.72
C GLN A 3 25.62 -1.54 -11.76
N ASP A 4 26.10 -2.00 -10.60
CA ASP A 4 27.14 -3.03 -10.52
C ASP A 4 26.58 -4.41 -10.87
N ALA A 5 25.37 -4.71 -10.40
CA ALA A 5 24.62 -5.91 -10.79
C ALA A 5 24.37 -5.94 -12.32
N ALA A 6 23.99 -4.80 -12.91
CA ALA A 6 23.87 -4.64 -14.36
C ALA A 6 25.19 -4.98 -15.10
N MET A 7 26.32 -4.42 -14.66
CA MET A 7 27.63 -4.71 -15.27
C MET A 7 28.06 -6.18 -15.14
N ILE A 8 27.78 -6.83 -14.00
CA ILE A 8 28.02 -8.27 -13.80
C ILE A 8 27.20 -9.09 -14.80
N VAL A 9 25.92 -8.77 -14.97
CA VAL A 9 25.03 -9.46 -15.92
C VAL A 9 25.49 -9.29 -17.37
N GLU A 10 25.88 -8.07 -17.77
CA GLU A 10 26.39 -7.81 -19.11
C GLU A 10 27.74 -8.54 -19.37
N ALA A 11 28.61 -8.64 -18.36
CA ALA A 11 29.90 -9.32 -18.45
C ALA A 11 29.77 -10.84 -18.70
N VAL A 12 28.69 -11.47 -18.21
CA VAL A 12 28.39 -12.90 -18.47
C VAL A 12 27.54 -13.13 -19.74
N GLY A 13 27.36 -12.11 -20.58
CA GLY A 13 26.56 -12.19 -21.81
C GLY A 13 25.05 -12.14 -21.58
N GLY A 14 24.61 -11.71 -20.41
CA GLY A 14 23.22 -11.41 -20.12
C GLY A 14 22.79 -10.01 -20.55
N HIS A 15 21.50 -9.71 -20.39
CA HIS A 15 20.93 -8.39 -20.64
C HIS A 15 19.79 -8.07 -19.66
N ILE A 16 19.51 -6.78 -19.48
CA ILE A 16 18.45 -6.29 -18.59
C ILE A 16 17.17 -6.12 -19.42
N GLN A 17 16.08 -6.75 -19.01
CA GLN A 17 14.76 -6.61 -19.63
C GLN A 17 13.97 -5.46 -19.01
N GLU A 18 14.05 -5.30 -17.70
CA GLU A 18 13.31 -4.28 -16.95
C GLU A 18 14.19 -3.74 -15.82
N ARG A 19 14.11 -2.44 -15.58
CA ARG A 19 14.80 -1.74 -14.50
C ARG A 19 13.94 -0.59 -14.01
N VAL A 20 13.53 -0.67 -12.76
CA VAL A 20 12.77 0.37 -12.06
C VAL A 20 13.61 0.80 -10.86
N GLU A 21 13.95 2.08 -10.78
CA GLU A 21 14.78 2.65 -9.72
C GLU A 21 14.00 3.77 -9.03
N GLN A 22 13.95 3.72 -7.70
CA GLN A 22 13.33 4.74 -6.87
C GLN A 22 14.40 5.34 -5.95
N SER A 23 14.67 6.63 -6.13
CA SER A 23 15.60 7.38 -5.29
C SER A 23 15.04 7.58 -3.89
N ALA A 24 15.91 7.65 -2.89
CA ALA A 24 15.50 8.01 -1.54
C ALA A 24 14.96 9.44 -1.52
N GLN A 25 13.80 9.63 -0.88
CA GLN A 25 13.17 10.95 -0.74
C GLN A 25 12.43 11.03 0.60
N ASP A 26 12.81 12.03 1.40
CA ASP A 26 12.35 12.29 2.78
C ASP A 26 12.37 11.04 3.69
N GLU A 27 11.27 10.30 3.77
CA GLU A 27 11.12 9.09 4.61
C GLU A 27 11.15 7.76 3.81
N THR A 28 11.26 7.82 2.48
CA THR A 28 11.31 6.62 1.63
C THR A 28 12.76 6.21 1.35
N SER A 29 13.14 5.00 1.78
CA SER A 29 14.41 4.34 1.42
C SER A 29 14.55 4.19 -0.10
N ALA A 30 15.78 4.25 -0.62
CA ALA A 30 16.02 3.97 -2.03
C ALA A 30 15.76 2.48 -2.32
N SER A 31 15.21 2.18 -3.49
CA SER A 31 15.01 0.81 -3.95
C SER A 31 15.24 0.68 -5.46
N ALA A 32 15.55 -0.53 -5.91
CA ALA A 32 15.64 -0.85 -7.31
C ALA A 32 15.14 -2.28 -7.57
N TYR A 33 14.38 -2.45 -8.64
CA TYR A 33 13.91 -3.74 -9.13
C TYR A 33 14.48 -3.97 -10.54
N LEU A 34 15.14 -5.11 -10.73
CA LEU A 34 15.76 -5.48 -12.00
C LEU A 34 15.26 -6.87 -12.45
N VAL A 35 14.85 -6.97 -13.71
CA VAL A 35 14.61 -8.26 -14.40
C VAL A 35 15.69 -8.46 -15.44
N MET A 36 16.44 -9.55 -15.31
CA MET A 36 17.66 -9.81 -16.06
C MET A 36 17.59 -11.19 -16.73
N ARG A 37 17.98 -11.28 -17.99
CA ARG A 37 18.12 -12.52 -18.77
C ARG A 37 19.58 -12.88 -18.85
N ILE A 38 19.94 -14.08 -18.41
CA ILE A 38 21.33 -14.56 -18.34
C ILE A 38 21.40 -15.96 -18.98
N PRO A 39 22.46 -16.29 -19.75
CA PRO A 39 22.71 -17.67 -20.17
C PRO A 39 22.64 -18.64 -19.00
N ALA A 40 21.86 -19.72 -19.13
CA ALA A 40 21.56 -20.63 -18.01
C ALA A 40 22.83 -21.21 -17.34
N ALA A 41 23.90 -21.41 -18.12
CA ALA A 41 25.19 -21.89 -17.63
C ALA A 41 25.93 -20.89 -16.70
N ALA A 42 25.63 -19.59 -16.79
CA ALA A 42 26.31 -18.53 -16.03
C ALA A 42 25.52 -18.02 -14.81
N VAL A 43 24.32 -18.58 -14.56
CA VAL A 43 23.41 -18.12 -13.49
C VAL A 43 24.05 -18.26 -12.10
N THR A 44 24.73 -19.36 -11.82
CA THR A 44 25.36 -19.61 -10.51
C THR A 44 26.46 -18.59 -10.22
N ASP A 45 27.32 -18.32 -11.20
CA ASP A 45 28.42 -17.36 -11.07
C ASP A 45 27.91 -15.91 -10.97
N ALA A 46 26.88 -15.58 -11.74
CA ALA A 46 26.21 -14.28 -11.65
C ALA A 46 25.53 -14.07 -10.30
N LEU A 47 24.82 -15.07 -9.76
CA LEU A 47 24.19 -15.01 -8.43
C LEU A 47 25.23 -14.86 -7.31
N ALA A 48 26.35 -15.58 -7.39
CA ALA A 48 27.45 -15.43 -6.43
C ALA A 48 28.02 -14.00 -6.47
N SER A 49 28.33 -13.49 -7.67
CA SER A 49 28.88 -12.16 -7.88
C SER A 49 27.93 -11.03 -7.44
N ILE A 50 26.61 -11.19 -7.68
CA ILE A 50 25.58 -10.25 -7.20
C ILE A 50 25.46 -10.32 -5.67
N GLY A 51 25.60 -11.50 -5.08
CA GLY A 51 25.59 -11.70 -3.63
C GLY A 51 26.77 -11.04 -2.90
N GLU A 52 27.89 -10.78 -3.58
CA GLU A 52 29.01 -10.00 -3.00
C GLU A 52 28.73 -8.49 -2.90
N LEU A 53 27.68 -7.98 -3.57
CA LEU A 53 27.34 -6.55 -3.56
C LEU A 53 26.61 -6.07 -2.29
N GLY A 54 26.16 -6.98 -1.42
CA GLY A 54 25.40 -6.63 -0.21
C GLY A 54 24.88 -7.83 0.57
N THR A 55 24.08 -7.57 1.61
CA THR A 55 23.47 -8.64 2.42
C THR A 55 22.28 -9.25 1.67
N VAL A 56 22.35 -10.54 1.37
CA VAL A 56 21.25 -11.30 0.76
C VAL A 56 20.23 -11.67 1.83
N GLU A 57 19.06 -11.01 1.84
CA GLU A 57 17.96 -11.33 2.77
C GLU A 57 17.21 -12.62 2.40
N GLY A 58 17.17 -12.97 1.11
CA GLY A 58 16.50 -14.16 0.63
C GLY A 58 16.93 -14.54 -0.79
N THR A 59 16.78 -15.82 -1.13
CA THR A 59 17.01 -16.32 -2.48
C THR A 59 16.01 -17.45 -2.76
N SER A 60 15.39 -17.41 -3.93
CA SER A 60 14.47 -18.45 -4.40
C SER A 60 14.89 -18.86 -5.80
N LEU A 61 15.16 -20.16 -5.98
CA LEU A 61 15.54 -20.74 -7.26
C LEU A 61 14.51 -21.79 -7.66
N THR A 62 13.89 -21.59 -8.83
CA THR A 62 12.95 -22.53 -9.43
C THR A 62 13.53 -23.05 -10.73
N SER A 63 13.49 -24.37 -10.93
CA SER A 63 13.88 -25.03 -12.18
C SER A 63 12.70 -25.82 -12.73
N THR A 64 12.53 -25.79 -14.06
CA THR A 64 11.44 -26.48 -14.77
C THR A 64 12.05 -27.37 -15.85
N GLU A 65 11.81 -28.69 -15.76
CA GLU A 65 12.24 -29.62 -16.80
C GLU A 65 11.26 -29.61 -17.98
N VAL A 66 11.75 -29.22 -19.16
CA VAL A 66 10.96 -29.19 -20.41
C VAL A 66 11.36 -30.25 -21.44
N THR A 67 12.25 -31.18 -21.08
CA THR A 67 12.80 -32.24 -21.95
C THR A 67 11.72 -33.09 -22.62
N ALA A 68 10.63 -33.37 -21.91
CA ALA A 68 9.51 -34.15 -22.45
C ALA A 68 8.71 -33.36 -23.51
N GLN A 69 8.42 -32.09 -23.26
CA GLN A 69 7.75 -31.20 -24.23
C GLN A 69 8.61 -30.99 -25.48
N ALA A 70 9.92 -30.78 -25.30
CA ALA A 70 10.87 -30.68 -26.40
C ALA A 70 10.78 -31.87 -27.37
N LYS A 71 10.82 -33.11 -26.82
CA LYS A 71 10.76 -34.35 -27.61
C LYS A 71 9.41 -34.59 -28.27
N ASP A 72 8.29 -34.27 -27.60
CA ASP A 72 6.95 -34.38 -28.18
C ASP A 72 6.77 -33.44 -29.38
N LEU A 73 7.19 -32.18 -29.23
CA LEU A 73 7.18 -31.20 -30.31
C LEU A 73 8.08 -31.62 -31.50
N ASP A 74 9.30 -32.11 -31.26
CA ASP A 74 10.17 -32.63 -32.33
C ASP A 74 9.50 -33.78 -33.11
N ALA A 75 8.88 -34.72 -32.40
CA ALA A 75 8.19 -35.84 -33.02
C ALA A 75 7.00 -35.39 -33.88
N ARG A 76 6.27 -34.35 -33.46
CA ARG A 76 5.15 -33.77 -34.21
C ARG A 76 5.62 -32.96 -35.42
N ILE A 77 6.69 -32.18 -35.29
CA ILE A 77 7.35 -31.46 -36.40
C ILE A 77 7.77 -32.47 -37.46
N HIS A 78 8.51 -33.51 -37.08
CA HIS A 78 8.96 -34.54 -38.01
C HIS A 78 7.79 -35.27 -38.71
N ALA A 79 6.71 -35.57 -37.98
CA ALA A 79 5.51 -36.17 -38.57
C ALA A 79 4.81 -35.22 -39.57
N LEU A 80 4.81 -33.91 -39.33
CA LEU A 80 4.28 -32.91 -40.27
C LEU A 80 5.19 -32.74 -41.49
N GLU A 81 6.52 -32.69 -41.33
CA GLU A 81 7.49 -32.64 -42.44
C GLU A 81 7.30 -33.82 -43.40
N VAL A 82 7.17 -35.04 -42.86
CA VAL A 82 6.87 -36.24 -43.65
C VAL A 82 5.48 -36.16 -44.30
N SER A 83 4.50 -35.52 -43.66
CA SER A 83 3.18 -35.29 -44.27
C SER A 83 3.22 -34.26 -45.41
N VAL A 84 3.98 -33.17 -45.25
CA VAL A 84 4.16 -32.11 -46.26
C VAL A 84 4.86 -32.68 -47.48
N SER A 85 6.01 -33.34 -47.29
CA SER A 85 6.76 -33.99 -48.37
C SER A 85 5.91 -35.00 -49.14
N ARG A 86 5.09 -35.81 -48.47
CA ARG A 86 4.16 -36.75 -49.13
C ARG A 86 3.05 -36.06 -49.92
N LEU A 87 2.57 -34.90 -49.47
CA LEU A 87 1.57 -34.12 -50.22
C LEU A 87 2.22 -33.51 -51.47
N GLU A 88 3.40 -32.92 -51.35
CA GLU A 88 4.18 -32.39 -52.50
C GLU A 88 4.42 -33.48 -53.56
N ASP A 89 4.80 -34.69 -53.12
CA ASP A 89 4.99 -35.88 -53.96
C ASP A 89 3.71 -36.34 -54.68
N LEU A 90 2.53 -36.08 -54.09
CA LEU A 90 1.21 -36.36 -54.67
C LEU A 90 0.75 -35.25 -55.62
N LEU A 91 0.95 -33.97 -55.27
CA LEU A 91 0.68 -32.82 -56.16
C LEU A 91 1.49 -32.97 -57.47
N GLY A 92 2.77 -33.34 -57.38
CA GLY A 92 3.63 -33.57 -58.55
C GLY A 92 3.19 -34.73 -59.47
N ARG A 93 2.18 -35.52 -59.05
CA ARG A 93 1.60 -36.64 -59.81
C ARG A 93 0.10 -36.47 -60.08
N ALA A 94 -0.52 -35.36 -59.67
CA ALA A 94 -1.95 -35.13 -59.79
C ALA A 94 -2.37 -34.95 -61.26
N GLY A 95 -3.45 -35.63 -61.67
CA GLY A 95 -3.96 -35.62 -63.04
C GLY A 95 -5.13 -34.66 -63.30
N SER A 96 -5.72 -34.09 -62.24
CA SER A 96 -6.88 -33.19 -62.30
C SER A 96 -6.59 -31.88 -61.56
N ILE A 97 -7.16 -30.78 -62.07
CA ILE A 97 -7.05 -29.45 -61.48
C ILE A 97 -7.78 -29.39 -60.12
N ASP A 98 -8.93 -30.07 -60.00
CA ASP A 98 -9.70 -30.12 -58.75
C ASP A 98 -8.90 -30.83 -57.63
N ASP A 99 -8.18 -31.90 -57.98
CA ASP A 99 -7.30 -32.62 -57.04
C ASP A 99 -6.13 -31.76 -56.59
N VAL A 100 -5.55 -30.96 -57.50
CA VAL A 100 -4.47 -30.00 -57.16
C VAL A 100 -4.97 -28.94 -56.19
N VAL A 101 -6.10 -28.27 -56.47
CA VAL A 101 -6.63 -27.21 -55.59
C VAL A 101 -7.00 -27.76 -54.21
N ALA A 102 -7.59 -28.96 -54.14
CA ALA A 102 -7.88 -29.60 -52.86
C ALA A 102 -6.59 -29.95 -52.07
N ALA A 103 -5.55 -30.43 -52.77
CA ALA A 103 -4.29 -30.80 -52.14
C ALA A 103 -3.45 -29.56 -51.73
N GLU A 104 -3.50 -28.46 -52.47
CA GLU A 104 -2.89 -27.16 -52.11
C GLU A 104 -3.46 -26.60 -50.79
N GLN A 105 -4.78 -26.72 -50.57
CA GLN A 105 -5.40 -26.32 -49.30
C GLN A 105 -4.84 -27.13 -48.12
N VAL A 106 -4.81 -28.46 -48.25
CA VAL A 106 -4.26 -29.35 -47.21
C VAL A 106 -2.76 -29.10 -47.00
N LEU A 107 -2.00 -28.84 -48.06
CA LEU A 107 -0.58 -28.51 -47.98
C LEU A 107 -0.36 -27.21 -47.19
N THR A 108 -1.13 -26.16 -47.50
CA THR A 108 -1.09 -24.87 -46.79
C THR A 108 -1.41 -25.04 -45.30
N ASP A 109 -2.46 -25.80 -44.95
CA ASP A 109 -2.81 -26.09 -43.57
C ASP A 109 -1.69 -26.83 -42.81
N ARG A 110 -0.98 -27.75 -43.49
CA ARG A 110 0.14 -28.51 -42.90
C ARG A 110 1.39 -27.67 -42.74
N GLN A 111 1.71 -26.81 -43.68
CA GLN A 111 2.82 -25.86 -43.59
C GLN A 111 2.59 -24.86 -42.44
N SER A 112 1.39 -24.29 -42.33
CA SER A 112 1.00 -23.43 -41.21
C SER A 112 1.10 -24.12 -39.84
N GLN A 113 0.68 -25.39 -39.74
CA GLN A 113 0.86 -26.20 -38.53
C GLN A 113 2.34 -26.44 -38.21
N LEU A 114 3.16 -26.73 -39.22
CA LEU A 114 4.60 -26.98 -39.08
C LEU A 114 5.33 -25.73 -38.58
N GLU A 115 5.11 -24.58 -39.21
CA GLU A 115 5.68 -23.28 -38.82
C GLU A 115 5.27 -22.90 -37.39
N SER A 116 4.02 -23.15 -37.01
CA SER A 116 3.53 -22.91 -35.65
C SER A 116 4.24 -23.78 -34.59
N LEU A 117 4.48 -25.07 -34.89
CA LEU A 117 5.22 -25.95 -33.97
C LEU A 117 6.72 -25.62 -33.93
N GLN A 118 7.33 -25.27 -35.06
CA GLN A 118 8.72 -24.81 -35.12
C GLN A 118 8.92 -23.51 -34.32
N SER A 119 8.00 -22.56 -34.43
CA SER A 119 7.98 -21.33 -33.62
C SER A 119 7.88 -21.64 -32.12
N GLN A 120 6.94 -22.52 -31.72
CA GLN A 120 6.84 -23.00 -30.34
C GLN A 120 8.13 -23.69 -29.86
N ARG A 121 8.84 -24.41 -30.75
CA ARG A 121 10.11 -25.06 -30.40
C ARG A 121 11.25 -24.09 -30.19
N ASN A 122 11.38 -23.08 -31.05
CA ASN A 122 12.38 -22.03 -30.90
C ASN A 122 12.14 -21.24 -29.61
N ALA A 123 10.88 -20.87 -29.33
CA ALA A 123 10.51 -20.22 -28.07
C ALA A 123 10.79 -21.07 -26.82
N LEU A 124 10.72 -22.40 -26.92
CA LEU A 124 11.11 -23.30 -25.83
C LEU A 124 12.63 -23.42 -25.68
N ALA A 125 13.38 -23.40 -26.80
CA ALA A 125 14.84 -23.39 -26.77
C ALA A 125 15.38 -22.11 -26.11
N GLU A 126 14.86 -20.94 -26.50
CA GLU A 126 15.20 -19.64 -25.88
C GLU A 126 14.94 -19.62 -24.37
N GLN A 127 13.89 -20.31 -23.89
CA GLN A 127 13.59 -20.45 -22.47
C GLN A 127 14.53 -21.38 -21.70
N VAL A 128 15.21 -22.30 -22.39
CA VAL A 128 16.22 -23.19 -21.79
C VAL A 128 17.60 -22.52 -21.81
N ASP A 129 17.93 -21.83 -22.89
CA ASP A 129 19.21 -21.14 -23.05
C ASP A 129 19.32 -19.91 -22.12
N LEU A 130 18.21 -19.21 -21.85
CA LEU A 130 18.16 -18.01 -21.00
C LEU A 130 17.34 -18.20 -19.73
N SER A 131 17.99 -18.07 -18.58
CA SER A 131 17.34 -17.95 -17.28
C SER A 131 16.95 -16.50 -16.96
N THR A 132 15.90 -16.32 -16.16
CA THR A 132 15.44 -14.99 -15.70
C THR A 132 15.75 -14.82 -14.22
N ILE A 133 16.57 -13.83 -13.88
CA ILE A 133 16.79 -13.39 -12.49
C ILE A 133 15.91 -12.18 -12.23
N ARG A 134 15.20 -12.19 -11.10
CA ARG A 134 14.57 -11.00 -10.52
C ARG A 134 15.38 -10.59 -9.30
N LEU A 135 15.80 -9.34 -9.26
CA LEU A 135 16.62 -8.78 -8.20
C LEU A 135 15.89 -7.57 -7.62
N ASP A 136 15.41 -7.72 -6.40
CA ASP A 136 14.95 -6.63 -5.56
C ASP A 136 16.12 -6.12 -4.71
N LEU A 137 16.32 -4.81 -4.73
CA LEU A 137 17.34 -4.10 -3.95
C LEU A 137 16.66 -3.03 -3.11
N TRP A 138 17.03 -2.97 -1.84
CA TRP A 138 16.68 -1.89 -0.94
C TRP A 138 17.98 -1.28 -0.39
N SER A 139 18.04 0.03 -0.24
CA SER A 139 19.05 0.62 0.63
C SER A 139 18.83 0.06 2.03
N ALA A 140 19.92 -0.30 2.72
CA ALA A 140 19.87 -0.60 4.15
C ALA A 140 19.37 0.65 4.90
N GLY A 141 18.05 0.77 5.04
CA GLY A 141 17.45 1.58 6.07
C GLY A 141 17.90 1.02 7.41
N GLU A 142 18.15 1.90 8.37
CA GLU A 142 18.60 1.57 9.72
C GLU A 142 17.87 0.31 10.21
N ALA A 143 18.60 -0.82 10.27
CA ALA A 143 17.97 -2.11 10.48
C ALA A 143 17.18 -2.03 11.79
N PRO A 144 15.88 -2.42 11.83
CA PRO A 144 15.12 -2.39 13.07
C PRO A 144 15.87 -3.26 14.07
N SER A 145 16.45 -2.58 15.07
CA SER A 145 17.54 -3.12 15.88
C SER A 145 17.11 -4.45 16.49
N ASP A 146 17.83 -5.51 16.12
CA ASP A 146 17.74 -6.92 16.52
C ASP A 146 16.47 -7.27 17.34
N PRO A 147 15.52 -8.09 16.83
CA PRO A 147 14.29 -8.44 17.55
C PRO A 147 14.52 -9.23 18.85
N ASN A 148 15.76 -9.47 19.27
CA ASN A 148 16.12 -9.65 20.66
C ASN A 148 16.18 -8.29 21.40
N PRO A 149 15.17 -7.92 22.22
CA PRO A 149 15.24 -6.75 23.07
C PRO A 149 16.30 -6.95 24.16
N SER A 150 17.55 -6.61 23.84
CA SER A 150 18.59 -6.48 24.85
C SER A 150 18.17 -5.37 25.82
N PHE A 151 18.42 -5.58 27.12
CA PHE A 151 18.08 -4.61 28.16
C PHE A 151 18.65 -3.22 27.87
N PHE A 152 19.85 -3.17 27.28
CA PHE A 152 20.52 -1.93 26.89
C PHE A 152 19.93 -1.28 25.63
N GLY A 153 19.47 -2.07 24.65
CA GLY A 153 18.74 -1.56 23.48
C GLY A 153 17.43 -0.89 23.88
N GLY A 154 16.62 -1.56 24.73
CA GLY A 154 15.38 -0.98 25.26
C GLY A 154 15.61 0.30 26.07
N LEU A 155 16.73 0.41 26.78
CA LEU A 155 17.12 1.64 27.50
C LEU A 155 17.49 2.78 26.54
N ALA A 156 18.19 2.49 25.44
CA ALA A 156 18.53 3.48 24.41
C ALA A 156 17.26 3.99 23.69
N THR A 157 16.39 3.09 23.23
CA THR A 157 15.10 3.46 22.61
C THR A 157 14.23 4.28 23.57
N GLY A 158 14.22 3.93 24.86
CA GLY A 158 13.51 4.69 25.89
C GLY A 158 14.10 6.09 26.13
N TRP A 159 15.41 6.26 25.98
CA TRP A 159 16.08 7.55 26.07
C TRP A 159 15.76 8.45 24.88
N ASP A 160 15.79 7.92 23.65
CA ASP A 160 15.43 8.69 22.46
C ASP A 160 13.95 9.10 22.49
N ALA A 161 13.06 8.21 22.91
CA ALA A 161 11.64 8.53 23.13
C ALA A 161 11.46 9.67 24.16
N LEU A 162 12.27 9.69 25.23
CA LEU A 162 12.27 10.77 26.22
C LEU A 162 12.74 12.10 25.61
N VAL A 163 13.82 12.09 24.83
CA VAL A 163 14.35 13.28 24.15
C VAL A 163 13.36 13.83 23.12
N VAL A 164 12.73 12.98 22.31
CA VAL A 164 11.67 13.36 21.36
C VAL A 164 10.46 13.95 22.08
N THR A 165 10.04 13.35 23.20
CA THR A 165 8.93 13.89 24.01
C THR A 165 9.28 15.25 24.60
N LEU A 166 10.52 15.44 25.07
CA LEU A 166 11.00 16.69 25.65
C LEU A 166 11.16 17.81 24.62
N THR A 167 11.70 17.52 23.44
CA THR A 167 11.80 18.51 22.34
C THR A 167 10.41 18.87 21.80
N GLY A 168 9.49 17.90 21.67
CA GLY A 168 8.09 18.13 21.33
C GLY A 168 7.37 19.02 22.37
N ALA A 169 7.56 18.77 23.66
CA ALA A 169 7.02 19.61 24.73
C ALA A 169 7.60 21.04 24.69
N LEU A 170 8.90 21.18 24.43
CA LEU A 170 9.57 22.48 24.33
C LEU A 170 9.08 23.28 23.10
N ALA A 171 8.86 22.60 21.97
CA ALA A 171 8.24 23.20 20.79
C ALA A 171 6.80 23.66 21.07
N LEU A 172 6.01 22.86 21.79
CA LEU A 172 4.66 23.23 22.22
C LEU A 172 4.67 24.50 23.09
N ILE A 173 5.60 24.60 24.04
CA ILE A 173 5.80 25.80 24.86
C ILE A 173 6.16 27.00 23.97
N GLY A 174 7.07 26.83 23.01
CA GLY A 174 7.43 27.86 22.02
C GLY A 174 6.21 28.40 21.25
N VAL A 175 5.33 27.51 20.80
CA VAL A 175 4.06 27.86 20.12
C VAL A 175 3.06 28.57 21.04
N LEU A 176 3.06 28.27 22.34
CA LEU A 176 2.15 28.90 23.31
C LEU A 176 2.60 30.28 23.79
N ILE A 177 3.89 30.63 23.71
CA ILE A 177 4.42 31.94 24.17
C ILE A 177 3.67 33.15 23.54
N PRO A 178 3.45 33.22 22.21
CA PRO A 178 2.68 34.31 21.59
C PRO A 178 1.26 34.45 22.16
N TRP A 179 0.59 33.33 22.46
CA TRP A 179 -0.76 33.33 23.05
C TRP A 179 -0.76 33.85 24.49
N PHE A 180 0.24 33.48 25.30
CA PHE A 180 0.40 34.03 26.65
C PHE A 180 0.67 35.54 26.63
N VAL A 181 1.50 36.03 25.69
CA VAL A 181 1.74 37.47 25.50
C VAL A 181 0.45 38.20 25.10
N PHE A 182 -0.35 37.62 24.19
CA PHE A 182 -1.64 38.17 23.79
C PHE A 182 -2.64 38.24 24.96
N VAL A 183 -2.78 37.17 25.75
CA VAL A 183 -3.66 37.16 26.93
C VAL A 183 -3.20 38.17 27.96
N ALA A 184 -1.89 38.30 28.22
CA ALA A 184 -1.34 39.30 29.13
C ALA A 184 -1.66 40.74 28.66
N LEU A 185 -1.56 41.01 27.35
CA LEU A 185 -1.94 42.30 26.77
C LEU A 185 -3.43 42.60 26.98
N VAL A 186 -4.32 41.64 26.70
CA VAL A 186 -5.78 41.78 26.89
C VAL A 186 -6.11 42.04 28.37
N VAL A 187 -5.51 41.29 29.30
CA VAL A 187 -5.70 41.50 30.74
C VAL A 187 -5.21 42.89 31.18
N ALA A 188 -4.05 43.35 30.68
CA ALA A 188 -3.54 44.69 30.97
C ALA A 188 -4.47 45.80 30.47
N VAL A 189 -5.02 45.67 29.25
CA VAL A 189 -6.01 46.59 28.68
C VAL A 189 -7.30 46.60 29.51
N VAL A 190 -7.86 45.43 29.83
CA VAL A 190 -9.09 45.32 30.65
C VAL A 190 -8.87 45.90 32.05
N TRP A 191 -7.71 45.67 32.66
CA TRP A 191 -7.37 46.25 33.96
C TRP A 191 -7.22 47.78 33.89
N PHE A 192 -6.57 48.31 32.85
CA PHE A 192 -6.44 49.75 32.62
C PHE A 192 -7.80 50.41 32.42
N VAL A 193 -8.69 49.83 31.62
CA VAL A 193 -10.06 50.31 31.41
C VAL A 193 -10.87 50.23 32.70
N ARG A 194 -10.83 49.13 33.46
CA ARG A 194 -11.49 49.05 34.78
C ARG A 194 -10.95 50.10 35.74
N ARG A 195 -9.64 50.37 35.76
CA ARG A 195 -9.04 51.40 36.62
C ARG A 195 -9.51 52.80 36.22
N GLN A 196 -9.56 53.11 34.92
CA GLN A 196 -10.09 54.37 34.38
C GLN A 196 -11.56 54.60 34.76
N VAL A 197 -12.40 53.56 34.66
CA VAL A 197 -13.84 53.65 34.94
C VAL A 197 -14.13 53.69 36.45
N LEU A 198 -13.49 52.84 37.26
CA LEU A 198 -13.73 52.80 38.72
C LEU A 198 -13.12 53.99 39.47
N SER A 199 -12.15 54.72 38.90
CA SER A 199 -11.67 55.99 39.45
C SER A 199 -12.63 57.16 39.23
N ARG A 200 -13.67 57.02 38.40
CA ARG A 200 -14.74 58.02 38.21
C ARG A 200 -15.97 57.70 39.08
N ARG A 201 -15.80 57.72 40.41
CA ARG A 201 -16.93 57.70 41.35
C ARG A 201 -17.51 59.12 41.49
N PRO A 202 -18.84 59.34 41.36
CA PRO A 202 -19.44 60.63 41.64
C PRO A 202 -19.37 60.97 43.15
N PRO A 203 -19.33 62.25 43.52
CA PRO A 203 -19.18 62.68 44.91
C PRO A 203 -20.43 62.38 45.76
N LYS A 204 -20.16 62.11 47.04
CA LYS A 204 -21.13 61.87 48.11
C LYS A 204 -21.96 63.15 48.39
N PRO A 205 -23.30 63.10 48.43
CA PRO A 205 -24.10 64.27 48.80
C PRO A 205 -23.87 64.64 50.29
N PRO A 206 -23.77 65.95 50.62
CA PRO A 206 -23.60 66.41 51.99
C PRO A 206 -24.86 66.22 52.85
N ARG A 207 -24.66 66.19 54.17
CA ARG A 207 -25.69 65.99 55.21
C ARG A 207 -26.30 67.34 55.62
N GLN A 208 -27.56 67.30 56.07
CA GLN A 208 -28.44 68.43 56.35
C GLN A 208 -27.98 69.35 57.49
N ASP A 209 -28.34 70.63 57.37
CA ASP A 209 -28.56 71.55 58.49
C ASP A 209 -30.08 71.82 58.64
N ALA A 210 -30.58 71.88 59.87
CA ALA A 210 -31.99 72.16 60.22
C ALA A 210 -32.10 73.55 60.88
N PRO A 211 -33.30 74.18 60.94
CA PRO A 211 -34.12 74.12 62.18
C PRO A 211 -35.65 74.30 61.93
N PRO A 212 -36.53 74.51 62.95
CA PRO A 212 -36.87 73.53 63.98
C PRO A 212 -38.40 73.37 64.24
N THR A 213 -38.75 72.46 65.17
CA THR A 213 -40.01 72.30 65.92
C THR A 213 -41.34 72.01 65.19
N TRP A 214 -41.96 70.88 65.57
CA TRP A 214 -43.42 70.65 65.54
C TRP A 214 -43.80 69.60 66.60
N PRO A 215 -44.87 69.80 67.40
CA PRO A 215 -45.41 68.78 68.32
C PRO A 215 -46.80 68.25 67.89
N GLY A 216 -47.04 66.97 68.16
CA GLY A 216 -48.29 66.22 67.87
C GLY A 216 -47.96 64.92 67.11
N TRP A 217 -48.06 63.73 67.73
CA TRP A 217 -49.29 62.91 67.86
C TRP A 217 -49.88 62.50 66.49
N SER A 218 -50.27 61.24 66.23
CA SER A 218 -50.32 60.02 67.05
C SER A 218 -50.80 58.81 66.21
N GLY A 219 -50.44 57.58 66.58
CA GLY A 219 -51.27 56.40 66.29
C GLY A 219 -50.80 55.44 65.16
N PRO A 220 -51.33 54.19 65.10
CA PRO A 220 -50.51 53.05 64.67
C PRO A 220 -51.11 52.09 63.60
N GLY A 221 -50.23 51.50 62.78
CA GLY A 221 -50.43 50.23 62.06
C GLY A 221 -51.40 50.23 60.86
N PRO A 222 -51.70 49.05 60.27
CA PRO A 222 -50.75 47.96 59.98
C PRO A 222 -51.01 47.22 58.63
N VAL A 223 -50.21 46.16 58.37
CA VAL A 223 -50.47 44.94 57.56
C VAL A 223 -50.64 44.92 56.01
N THR A 224 -49.96 43.92 55.40
CA THR A 224 -50.50 42.87 54.47
C THR A 224 -50.61 43.04 52.93
N SER A 225 -50.33 41.90 52.26
CA SER A 225 -50.80 41.37 50.95
C SER A 225 -50.07 41.67 49.60
N LEU A 226 -49.50 40.58 49.05
CA LEU A 226 -49.53 40.16 47.62
C LEU A 226 -50.99 40.05 47.10
N PRO A 227 -51.34 40.00 45.77
CA PRO A 227 -50.67 39.15 44.75
C PRO A 227 -50.79 39.52 43.23
N LEU A 228 -50.13 38.71 42.39
CA LEU A 228 -50.44 38.20 41.01
C LEU A 228 -50.98 39.04 39.81
N ALA A 229 -50.27 38.90 38.66
CA ALA A 229 -50.75 38.63 37.28
C ALA A 229 -51.57 39.69 36.46
N PRO A 230 -51.80 39.50 35.14
CA PRO A 230 -51.00 38.84 34.07
C PRO A 230 -50.89 39.69 32.76
N GLY A 231 -50.32 39.17 31.65
CA GLY A 231 -50.76 39.59 30.30
C GLY A 231 -49.80 39.49 29.09
N ALA A 232 -50.03 38.47 28.26
CA ALA A 232 -49.94 38.44 26.79
C ALA A 232 -48.59 38.65 26.01
N ALA A 233 -48.45 37.83 24.96
CA ALA A 233 -47.44 37.85 23.88
C ALA A 233 -48.09 38.48 22.59
N PRO A 234 -47.75 38.20 21.29
CA PRO A 234 -46.77 37.27 20.68
C PRO A 234 -46.06 37.75 19.35
N VAL A 235 -45.40 36.80 18.64
CA VAL A 235 -44.97 36.80 17.19
C VAL A 235 -43.74 37.70 16.86
N ALA A 236 -42.74 37.36 16.01
CA ALA A 236 -42.69 36.44 14.86
C ALA A 236 -41.34 35.67 14.64
N ARG A 237 -41.42 34.62 13.81
CA ARG A 237 -40.35 33.81 13.14
C ARG A 237 -40.20 34.27 11.66
N PRO A 238 -39.39 33.64 10.76
CA PRO A 238 -38.42 32.53 10.88
C PRO A 238 -36.97 33.04 10.64
N ALA A 239 -35.90 32.32 10.23
CA ALA A 239 -35.58 30.91 9.88
C ALA A 239 -34.08 30.66 10.27
N ALA A 240 -33.38 29.54 10.02
CA ALA A 240 -33.67 28.21 9.44
C ALA A 240 -32.87 27.13 10.23
N ALA A 241 -33.11 25.84 9.95
CA ALA A 241 -32.44 24.69 10.58
C ALA A 241 -31.75 23.82 9.49
N PRO A 242 -31.23 22.60 9.76
CA PRO A 242 -30.78 21.99 11.02
C PRO A 242 -29.33 21.41 10.94
N THR A 243 -28.66 21.24 12.09
CA THR A 243 -27.48 20.35 12.20
C THR A 243 -27.93 18.89 12.33
N ALA A 244 -27.36 17.99 11.52
CA ALA A 244 -27.69 16.57 11.52
C ALA A 244 -27.04 15.79 12.69
N ALA A 245 -27.58 14.60 12.96
CA ALA A 245 -27.22 13.72 14.07
C ALA A 245 -25.82 13.06 13.92
N PRO A 246 -25.21 12.57 15.01
CA PRO A 246 -24.06 11.67 14.92
C PRO A 246 -24.51 10.31 14.36
N VAL A 247 -23.91 9.89 13.25
CA VAL A 247 -24.09 8.54 12.69
C VAL A 247 -23.14 7.58 13.39
N ALA A 248 -23.64 6.37 13.65
CA ALA A 248 -22.93 5.31 14.36
C ALA A 248 -21.67 4.84 13.63
N ALA A 249 -20.75 4.26 14.40
CA ALA A 249 -19.68 3.44 13.88
C ALA A 249 -20.24 2.26 13.05
N SER A 250 -19.51 1.87 12.00
CA SER A 250 -19.62 0.55 11.39
C SER A 250 -18.23 0.08 10.97
N PRO A 251 -17.94 -1.24 11.04
CA PRO A 251 -16.59 -1.76 11.05
C PRO A 251 -16.00 -1.98 9.64
N ALA A 252 -14.74 -2.42 9.63
CA ALA A 252 -13.94 -2.77 8.47
C ALA A 252 -14.70 -3.54 7.37
N ALA A 253 -14.49 -3.09 6.12
CA ALA A 253 -14.84 -3.87 4.94
C ALA A 253 -13.77 -4.95 4.71
N THR A 254 -14.02 -6.15 5.21
CA THR A 254 -13.28 -7.35 4.78
C THR A 254 -13.66 -7.67 3.33
N VAL A 255 -12.72 -7.48 2.40
CA VAL A 255 -12.86 -8.01 1.04
C VAL A 255 -12.73 -9.53 1.10
N ALA A 256 -13.86 -10.22 0.96
CA ALA A 256 -13.89 -11.67 0.83
C ALA A 256 -13.38 -12.06 -0.58
N GLY A 257 -12.25 -12.76 -0.64
CA GLY A 257 -11.84 -13.47 -1.85
C GLY A 257 -12.78 -14.63 -2.17
N PRO A 258 -12.93 -15.04 -3.44
CA PRO A 258 -13.74 -16.20 -3.80
C PRO A 258 -13.17 -17.48 -3.19
N ALA A 259 -14.05 -18.31 -2.62
CA ALA A 259 -13.68 -19.57 -1.99
C ALA A 259 -13.12 -20.59 -2.98
N PRO A 260 -12.19 -21.49 -2.57
CA PRO A 260 -11.78 -22.61 -3.40
C PRO A 260 -12.94 -23.59 -3.59
N GLN A 261 -13.33 -23.83 -4.84
CA GLN A 261 -14.30 -24.88 -5.15
C GLN A 261 -13.65 -26.26 -4.97
N THR A 262 -13.95 -26.93 -3.87
CA THR A 262 -13.57 -28.32 -3.63
C THR A 262 -14.46 -29.26 -4.46
N SER A 263 -14.12 -29.42 -5.74
CA SER A 263 -14.72 -30.44 -6.60
C SER A 263 -14.30 -31.84 -6.12
N GLY A 264 -15.19 -32.51 -5.40
CA GLY A 264 -14.95 -33.89 -4.95
C GLY A 264 -14.79 -34.84 -6.15
N THR A 265 -13.66 -35.56 -6.18
CA THR A 265 -13.44 -36.72 -7.07
C THR A 265 -13.42 -37.97 -6.18
N PRO A 266 -14.14 -39.05 -6.52
CA PRO A 266 -14.24 -40.22 -5.66
C PRO A 266 -12.92 -40.98 -5.58
N ALA A 267 -12.71 -41.67 -4.45
CA ALA A 267 -11.52 -42.49 -4.23
C ALA A 267 -11.44 -43.65 -5.23
N GLY A 268 -10.45 -43.60 -6.12
CA GLY A 268 -9.98 -44.77 -6.86
C GLY A 268 -9.09 -45.63 -5.97
N ALA A 269 -9.34 -46.94 -5.96
CA ALA A 269 -8.58 -47.90 -5.15
C ALA A 269 -7.10 -48.01 -5.61
N PRO A 270 -6.16 -48.35 -4.71
CA PRO A 270 -4.80 -48.66 -5.10
C PRO A 270 -4.75 -49.96 -5.93
N PRO A 271 -3.83 -50.08 -6.91
CA PRO A 271 -3.65 -51.33 -7.65
C PRO A 271 -3.08 -52.43 -6.74
N GLU A 272 -3.73 -53.60 -6.72
CA GLU A 272 -3.19 -54.80 -6.08
C GLU A 272 -1.81 -55.16 -6.64
N THR A 273 -0.84 -55.31 -5.75
CA THR A 273 0.49 -55.83 -6.11
C THR A 273 0.41 -57.36 -6.22
N GLN A 274 0.19 -57.88 -7.43
CA GLN A 274 0.29 -59.32 -7.67
C GLN A 274 1.74 -59.81 -7.47
N PRO A 275 2.00 -60.86 -6.68
CA PRO A 275 3.31 -61.49 -6.62
C PRO A 275 3.56 -62.36 -7.86
N LEU A 276 4.78 -62.31 -8.38
CA LEU A 276 5.25 -63.19 -9.46
C LEU A 276 5.28 -64.66 -8.99
N PRO A 277 4.84 -65.63 -9.83
CA PRO A 277 5.07 -67.05 -9.57
C PRO A 277 6.55 -67.41 -9.78
N PRO A 278 7.08 -68.43 -9.08
CA PRO A 278 8.51 -68.77 -9.11
C PRO A 278 8.90 -69.61 -10.34
N ALA A 279 10.10 -69.35 -10.85
CA ALA A 279 10.91 -70.23 -11.70
C ALA A 279 12.39 -69.97 -11.40
#